data_AF-A0A1W1BZ26-F1
#
_entry.id   AF-A0A1W1BZ26-F1
#
_cell.length_a   1.000
_cell.length_b   1.000
_cell.length_c   1.000
_cell.angle_alpha   90.00
_cell.angle_beta   90.00
_cell.angle_gamma   90.00
#
_symmetry.space_group_name_H-M   'P 1'
#
loop_
_entity.id
_entity.type
_entity.pdbx_description
1 polymer ?
#
loop_
_entity_poly.entity_id
_entity_poly.type
_entity_poly.pdbx_seq_one_letter_code
_entity_poly.pdbx_strand_id
1 'polypeptide(L)'
;MHPVTTGRKALGATNLTADIATLTAVANDVGKDHIFLRQLICLARKNDVLIGFSTSGNSENLTKAFIQAKEIGLSTIGFSGQTGGEMSKCNAIDICLTVKTDSIHRVQEAHLTSYHILWDLVHSLL
;
A
#
# COMPACT_ATOMS: atom_id res chain seq x y z
N MET A 1 2.78 -18.39 18.43
CA MET A 1 1.99 -17.13 18.42
C MET A 1 3.00 -16.01 18.68
N HIS A 2 2.98 -14.91 17.90
CA HIS A 2 3.94 -13.83 18.11
C HIS A 2 3.60 -13.12 19.45
N PRO A 3 4.59 -12.78 20.30
CA PRO A 3 4.31 -12.16 21.60
C PRO A 3 3.44 -10.91 21.47
N VAL A 4 3.68 -10.09 20.44
CA VAL A 4 2.93 -8.84 20.22
C VAL A 4 1.44 -9.04 19.91
N THR A 5 1.03 -10.22 19.40
CA THR A 5 -0.38 -10.50 19.05
C THR A 5 -1.10 -11.38 20.06
N THR A 6 -0.40 -11.93 21.06
CA THR A 6 -1.00 -12.88 22.01
C THR A 6 -2.00 -12.16 22.92
N GLY A 7 -3.26 -12.60 22.90
CA GLY A 7 -4.35 -12.01 23.70
C GLY A 7 -4.93 -10.70 23.14
N ARG A 8 -4.47 -10.22 21.97
CA ARG A 8 -5.01 -9.02 21.31
C ARG A 8 -6.07 -9.37 20.26
N LYS A 9 -7.01 -8.45 20.02
CA LYS A 9 -7.99 -8.60 18.94
C LYS A 9 -7.31 -8.51 17.57
N ALA A 10 -7.83 -9.24 16.59
CA ALA A 10 -7.38 -9.11 15.21
C ALA A 10 -7.71 -7.72 14.67
N LEU A 11 -6.75 -7.12 13.97
CA LEU A 11 -6.93 -5.86 13.26
C LEU A 11 -7.43 -6.14 11.84
N GLY A 12 -8.38 -5.34 11.36
CA GLY A 12 -8.91 -5.46 10.00
C GLY A 12 -7.88 -5.00 8.98
N ALA A 13 -7.52 -5.88 8.04
CA ALA A 13 -6.65 -5.56 6.91
C ALA A 13 -7.05 -6.41 5.69
N THR A 14 -7.08 -5.79 4.51
CA THR A 14 -7.45 -6.46 3.25
C THR A 14 -6.32 -6.35 2.25
N ASN A 15 -5.86 -7.49 1.73
CA ASN A 15 -4.84 -7.53 0.68
C ASN A 15 -5.50 -7.45 -0.71
N LEU A 16 -5.39 -6.31 -1.38
CA LEU A 16 -5.95 -6.09 -2.72
C LEU A 16 -5.26 -6.89 -3.83
N THR A 17 -4.19 -7.63 -3.52
CA THR A 17 -3.51 -8.55 -4.46
C THR A 17 -3.93 -10.01 -4.31
N ALA A 18 -4.74 -10.34 -3.30
CA ALA A 18 -5.05 -11.73 -2.96
C ALA A 18 -6.06 -12.37 -3.92
N ASP A 19 -7.00 -11.60 -4.48
CA ASP A 19 -8.02 -12.11 -5.39
C ASP A 19 -7.57 -12.01 -6.86
N ILE A 20 -7.00 -13.11 -7.35
CA ILE A 20 -6.54 -13.23 -8.75
C ILE A 20 -7.68 -13.06 -9.75
N ALA A 21 -8.90 -13.52 -9.43
CA ALA A 21 -10.03 -13.40 -10.33
C ALA A 21 -10.39 -11.92 -10.54
N THR A 22 -10.47 -11.14 -9.45
CA THR A 22 -10.70 -9.70 -9.53
C THR A 22 -9.57 -8.97 -10.26
N LEU A 23 -8.30 -9.28 -9.94
CA LEU A 23 -7.16 -8.63 -10.60
C LEU A 23 -7.17 -8.85 -12.11
N THR A 24 -7.37 -10.09 -12.56
CA THR A 24 -7.32 -10.46 -13.98
C THR A 24 -8.53 -9.94 -14.74
N ALA A 25 -9.74 -10.01 -14.17
CA ALA A 25 -10.95 -9.47 -14.79
C ALA A 25 -10.85 -7.95 -15.00
N VAL A 26 -10.46 -7.19 -13.97
CA VAL A 26 -10.31 -5.73 -14.09
C VAL A 26 -9.19 -5.38 -15.06
N ALA A 27 -8.06 -6.10 -15.02
CA ALA A 27 -6.95 -5.86 -15.93
C ALA A 27 -7.34 -6.10 -17.40
N ASN A 28 -8.17 -7.10 -17.67
CA ASN A 28 -8.63 -7.45 -19.01
C ASN A 28 -9.67 -6.46 -19.56
N ASP A 29 -10.67 -6.12 -18.74
CA ASP A 29 -11.85 -5.39 -19.22
C ASP A 29 -11.74 -3.87 -19.06
N VAL A 30 -10.95 -3.39 -18.09
CA VAL A 30 -10.85 -1.97 -17.73
C VAL A 30 -9.43 -1.44 -17.90
N GLY A 31 -8.43 -2.24 -17.56
CA GLY A 31 -7.02 -1.88 -17.66
C GLY A 31 -6.23 -2.17 -16.38
N LYS A 32 -4.93 -2.47 -16.55
CA LYS A 32 -4.01 -2.84 -15.46
C LYS A 32 -3.82 -1.73 -14.43
N ASP A 33 -3.99 -0.50 -14.86
CA ASP A 33 -3.95 0.75 -14.09
C ASP A 33 -5.17 0.92 -13.16
N HIS A 34 -6.25 0.17 -13.36
CA HIS A 34 -7.47 0.24 -12.56
C HIS A 34 -7.62 -0.88 -11.51
N ILE A 35 -6.70 -1.86 -11.47
CA ILE A 35 -6.84 -3.09 -10.67
C ILE A 35 -6.99 -2.84 -9.16
N PHE A 36 -6.36 -1.80 -8.61
CA PHE A 36 -6.46 -1.45 -7.19
C PHE A 36 -7.58 -0.44 -6.93
N LEU A 37 -7.70 0.58 -7.78
CA LEU A 37 -8.71 1.63 -7.67
C LEU A 37 -10.14 1.06 -7.67
N ARG A 38 -10.44 0.08 -8.54
CA ARG A 38 -11.77 -0.55 -8.60
C ARG A 38 -12.14 -1.27 -7.32
N GLN A 39 -11.19 -1.97 -6.71
CA GLN A 39 -11.40 -2.64 -5.43
C GLN A 39 -11.57 -1.62 -4.30
N LEU A 40 -10.79 -0.54 -4.30
CA LEU A 40 -10.88 0.52 -3.28
C LEU A 40 -12.26 1.18 -3.23
N ILE A 41 -12.82 1.54 -4.39
CA ILE A 41 -14.16 2.16 -4.47
C ILE A 41 -15.24 1.28 -3.83
N CYS A 42 -15.08 -0.04 -3.92
CA CYS A 42 -16.06 -1.00 -3.39
C CYS A 42 -15.86 -1.30 -1.90
N LEU A 43 -14.61 -1.43 -1.46
CA LEU A 43 -14.27 -1.98 -0.15
C LEU A 43 -13.97 -0.91 0.90
N ALA A 44 -13.41 0.23 0.49
CA ALA A 44 -12.87 1.22 1.42
C ALA A 44 -13.95 2.15 1.98
N ARG A 45 -13.74 2.61 3.21
CA ARG A 45 -14.57 3.59 3.90
C ARG A 45 -13.73 4.79 4.30
N LYS A 46 -14.39 5.93 4.50
CA LYS A 46 -13.76 7.12 5.06
C LYS A 46 -13.03 6.76 6.37
N ASN A 47 -11.83 7.29 6.55
CA ASN A 47 -10.91 7.03 7.67
C ASN A 47 -10.24 5.64 7.66
N ASP A 48 -10.40 4.82 6.61
CA ASP A 48 -9.50 3.68 6.40
C ASP A 48 -8.10 4.16 6.00
N VAL A 49 -7.14 3.22 5.93
CA VAL A 49 -5.76 3.49 5.51
C VAL A 49 -5.41 2.65 4.29
N LEU A 50 -4.86 3.30 3.25
CA LEU A 50 -4.25 2.61 2.11
C LEU A 50 -2.72 2.57 2.29
N ILE A 51 -2.15 1.37 2.21
CA ILE A 51 -0.71 1.15 2.18
C ILE A 51 -0.32 0.56 0.83
N GLY A 52 0.62 1.20 0.11
CA GLY A 52 1.08 0.75 -1.20
C GLY A 52 2.62 0.62 -1.28
N PHE A 53 3.10 -0.36 -2.05
CA PHE A 53 4.52 -0.68 -2.17
C PHE A 53 4.95 -0.66 -3.65
N SER A 54 6.01 0.07 -3.98
CA SER A 54 6.62 0.08 -5.31
C SER A 54 8.12 0.28 -5.21
N THR A 55 8.92 -0.60 -5.82
CA THR A 55 10.39 -0.44 -5.76
C THR A 55 10.90 0.71 -6.61
N SER A 56 10.16 1.12 -7.64
CA SER A 56 10.47 2.28 -8.49
C SER A 56 9.69 3.54 -8.12
N GLY A 57 8.54 3.39 -7.46
CA GLY A 57 7.61 4.49 -7.21
C GLY A 57 6.85 4.98 -8.45
N ASN A 58 6.92 4.28 -9.59
CA ASN A 58 6.36 4.73 -10.88
C ASN A 58 5.16 3.90 -11.36
N SER A 59 4.58 3.06 -10.50
CA SER A 59 3.47 2.19 -10.89
C SER A 59 2.17 3.00 -11.01
N GLU A 60 1.68 3.19 -12.23
CA GLU A 60 0.47 3.99 -12.49
C GLU A 60 -0.77 3.47 -11.75
N ASN A 61 -0.89 2.14 -11.63
CA ASN A 61 -1.98 1.51 -10.87
C ASN A 61 -2.00 1.91 -9.39
N LEU A 62 -0.83 2.17 -8.77
CA LEU A 62 -0.74 2.65 -7.40
C LEU A 62 -1.02 4.15 -7.33
N THR A 63 -0.47 4.96 -8.23
CA THR A 63 -0.74 6.40 -8.25
C THR A 63 -2.24 6.69 -8.38
N LYS A 64 -2.95 5.99 -9.27
CA LYS A 64 -4.41 6.08 -9.39
C LYS A 64 -5.12 5.65 -8.11
N ALA A 65 -4.68 4.56 -7.49
CA ALA A 65 -5.25 4.08 -6.23
C ALA A 65 -5.08 5.10 -5.09
N PHE A 66 -3.91 5.75 -4.96
CA PHE A 66 -3.68 6.79 -3.96
C PHE A 66 -4.55 8.02 -4.18
N ILE A 67 -4.70 8.48 -5.42
CA ILE A 67 -5.60 9.59 -5.77
C ILE A 67 -7.04 9.26 -5.33
N GLN A 68 -7.53 8.07 -5.69
CA GLN A 68 -8.87 7.64 -5.29
C GLN A 68 -9.03 7.50 -3.77
N ALA A 69 -8.01 6.97 -3.08
CA ALA A 69 -8.03 6.83 -1.63
C ALA A 69 -8.19 8.19 -0.95
N LYS A 70 -7.48 9.21 -1.43
CA LYS A 70 -7.61 10.58 -0.93
C LYS A 70 -9.00 11.16 -1.17
N GLU A 71 -9.61 10.91 -2.34
CA GLU A 71 -10.98 11.34 -2.64
C GLU A 71 -12.02 10.71 -1.70
N ILE A 72 -11.85 9.43 -1.33
CA ILE A 72 -12.72 8.73 -0.38
C ILE A 72 -12.49 9.22 1.06
N GLY A 73 -11.33 9.83 1.34
CA GLY A 73 -10.94 10.31 2.66
C GLY A 73 -10.19 9.26 3.49
N LEU A 74 -9.37 8.45 2.84
CA LEU A 74 -8.42 7.55 3.49
C LEU A 74 -7.13 8.29 3.83
N SER A 75 -6.44 7.83 4.88
CA SER A 75 -5.01 8.14 5.04
C SER A 75 -4.17 7.24 4.14
N THR A 76 -3.04 7.74 3.68
CA THR A 76 -2.26 7.08 2.63
C THR A 76 -0.78 6.97 2.98
N ILE A 77 -0.23 5.76 2.86
CA ILE A 77 1.17 5.46 3.13
C ILE A 77 1.79 4.74 1.92
N GLY A 78 2.84 5.34 1.36
CA GLY A 78 3.60 4.78 0.25
C GLY A 78 4.97 4.29 0.71
N PHE A 79 5.37 3.11 0.26
CA PHE A 79 6.74 2.60 0.33
C PHE A 79 7.33 2.63 -1.07
N SER A 80 8.37 3.45 -1.26
CA SER A 80 9.03 3.63 -2.56
C SER A 80 10.52 3.30 -2.48
N GLY A 81 11.18 3.16 -3.63
CA GLY A 81 12.63 2.95 -3.72
C GLY A 81 13.29 3.91 -4.71
N GLN A 82 14.60 3.78 -4.90
CA GLN A 82 15.41 4.63 -5.79
C GLN A 82 15.25 6.12 -5.43
N THR A 83 14.77 6.94 -6.37
CA THR A 83 14.46 8.37 -6.19
C THR A 83 13.04 8.62 -5.69
N GLY A 84 12.25 7.55 -5.48
CA GLY A 84 10.86 7.59 -5.02
C GLY A 84 9.83 7.74 -6.14
N GLY A 85 10.25 8.01 -7.38
CA GLY A 85 9.40 8.04 -8.57
C GLY A 85 8.29 9.08 -8.53
N GLU A 86 7.19 8.79 -9.20
CA GLU A 86 5.97 9.61 -9.16
C GLU A 86 5.27 9.55 -7.80
N MET A 87 5.40 8.45 -7.07
CA MET A 87 4.86 8.31 -5.71
C MET A 87 5.42 9.36 -4.74
N SER A 88 6.73 9.67 -4.77
CA SER A 88 7.30 10.67 -3.85
C SER A 88 6.86 12.10 -4.13
N LYS A 89 6.31 12.36 -5.33
CA LYS A 89 5.78 13.67 -5.75
C LYS A 89 4.25 13.73 -5.68
N CYS A 90 3.59 12.60 -5.42
CA CYS A 90 2.15 12.51 -5.44
C CYS A 90 1.54 13.13 -4.19
N ASN A 91 0.82 14.24 -4.35
CA ASN A 91 0.11 14.91 -3.25
C ASN A 91 -1.02 14.07 -2.65
N ALA A 92 -1.34 12.91 -3.23
CA ALA A 92 -2.29 11.95 -2.69
C ALA A 92 -1.67 10.92 -1.74
N ILE A 93 -0.38 11.03 -1.44
CA ILE A 93 0.32 10.20 -0.47
C ILE A 93 0.72 11.07 0.72
N ASP A 94 0.15 10.80 1.90
CA ASP A 94 0.41 11.58 3.11
C ASP A 94 1.82 11.32 3.67
N ILE A 95 2.26 10.05 3.61
CA ILE A 95 3.59 9.63 4.05
C ILE A 95 4.21 8.72 2.99
N CYS A 96 5.36 9.13 2.42
CA CYS A 96 6.10 8.31 1.45
C CYS A 96 7.50 7.96 1.97
N LEU A 97 7.69 6.70 2.35
CA LEU A 97 8.96 6.15 2.85
C LEU A 97 9.81 5.66 1.65
N THR A 98 10.81 6.46 1.28
CA THR A 98 11.68 6.17 0.12
C THR A 98 13.01 5.54 0.55
N VAL A 99 13.27 4.31 0.09
CA VAL A 99 14.56 3.64 0.28
C VAL A 99 15.52 4.03 -0.85
N LYS A 100 16.52 4.86 -0.54
CA LYS A 100 17.46 5.42 -1.52
C LYS A 100 18.57 4.44 -1.89
N THR A 101 18.26 3.49 -2.78
CA THR A 101 19.22 2.55 -3.36
C THR A 101 18.76 2.10 -4.74
N ASP A 102 19.72 1.79 -5.61
CA ASP A 102 19.45 1.27 -6.96
C ASP A 102 19.22 -0.26 -6.95
N SER A 103 19.52 -0.93 -5.84
CA SER A 103 19.28 -2.38 -5.71
C SER A 103 17.82 -2.66 -5.35
N ILE A 104 17.06 -3.19 -6.31
CA ILE A 104 15.66 -3.60 -6.12
C ILE A 104 15.51 -4.56 -4.92
N HIS A 105 16.44 -5.50 -4.77
CA HIS A 105 16.42 -6.47 -3.66
C HIS A 105 16.57 -5.78 -2.29
N ARG A 106 17.47 -4.80 -2.18
CA ARG A 106 17.64 -4.01 -0.94
C ARG A 106 16.43 -3.14 -0.65
N VAL A 107 15.77 -2.59 -1.67
CA VAL A 107 14.50 -1.87 -1.49
C VAL A 107 13.44 -2.81 -0.90
N GLN A 108 13.27 -4.00 -1.45
CA GLN A 108 12.28 -4.97 -0.97
C GLN A 108 12.55 -5.43 0.46
N GLU A 109 13.81 -5.71 0.81
CA GLU A 109 14.19 -6.08 2.19
C GLU A 109 13.93 -4.95 3.18
N ALA A 110 14.23 -3.70 2.81
CA ALA A 110 13.95 -2.54 3.63
C ALA A 110 12.44 -2.28 3.77
N HIS A 111 11.66 -2.47 2.70
CA HIS A 111 10.19 -2.41 2.75
C HIS A 111 9.62 -3.45 3.72
N LEU A 112 10.06 -4.70 3.61
CA LEU A 112 9.62 -5.79 4.51
C LEU A 112 9.96 -5.48 5.98
N THR A 113 11.19 -5.03 6.23
CA THR A 113 11.64 -4.65 7.58
C THR A 113 10.79 -3.51 8.14
N SER A 114 10.56 -2.47 7.34
CA SER A 114 9.78 -1.29 7.74
C SER A 114 8.31 -1.63 7.98
N TYR A 115 7.73 -2.50 7.14
CA TYR A 115 6.39 -3.04 7.31
C TYR A 115 6.27 -3.83 8.62
N HIS A 116 7.24 -4.68 8.96
CA HIS A 116 7.23 -5.42 10.22
C HIS A 116 7.36 -4.52 11.45
N ILE A 117 8.19 -3.47 11.37
CA ILE A 117 8.28 -2.46 12.44
C ILE A 117 6.94 -1.74 12.60
N LEU A 118 6.31 -1.30 11.50
CA LEU A 118 4.99 -0.67 11.56
C LEU A 118 3.95 -1.61 12.17
N TRP A 119 3.93 -2.87 11.75
CA TRP A 119 3.03 -3.88 12.29
C TRP A 119 3.22 -4.09 13.80
N ASP A 120 4.46 -4.16 14.27
CA ASP A 120 4.78 -4.33 15.69
C ASP A 120 4.39 -3.10 16.52
N LEU A 121 4.66 -1.90 16.00
CA LEU A 121 4.26 -0.64 16.63
C LEU A 121 2.74 -0.48 16.72
N VAL A 122 2.01 -0.80 15.64
CA VAL A 122 0.54 -0.74 15.62
C VAL A 122 -0.04 -1.69 16.67
N HIS A 123 0.50 -2.90 16.80
CA HIS A 123 0.05 -3.82 17.84
C HIS A 123 0.49 -3.40 19.23
N SER A 124 1.62 -2.72 19.40
CA SER A 124 2.12 -2.32 20.73
C SER A 124 1.44 -1.07 21.27
N LEU A 125 1.07 -0.14 20.39
CA LEU A 125 0.48 1.16 20.74
C LEU A 125 -1.07 1.13 20.82
N LEU A 126 -1.72 0.11 20.23
CA LEU A 126 -3.16 -0.13 20.33
C LEU A 126 -3.48 -1.26 21.32
#